data_AF-A0A1E1W8W9-F1
#
_entry.id   AF-A0A1E1W8W9-F1
#
_cell.length_a   1.000
_cell.length_b   1.000
_cell.length_c   1.000
_cell.angle_alpha   90.00
_cell.angle_beta   90.00
_cell.angle_gamma   90.00
#
_symmetry.space_group_name_H-M   'P 1'
#
loop_
_entity.id
_entity.type
_entity.pdbx_description
1 polymer ?
#
loop_
_entity_poly.entity_id
_entity_poly.type
_entity_poly.pdbx_seq_one_letter_code
_entity_poly.pdbx_strand_id
1 'polypeptide(L)'
;EDPSKDWVLAGVIVRKSTTKKSQKGNQFMIWTLSDLKDDLKTVSMFLFRKAYNELWKTPQGTAVAILNPNVLDKSQNSVDQACLSVENSDRVMILCQSK
;
A
#
# COMPACT_ATOMS: atom_id res chain seq x y z
N GLU A 1 -2.72 19.13 8.60
CA GLU A 1 -3.97 18.37 8.40
C GLU A 1 -4.22 17.53 9.63
N ASP A 2 -5.49 17.39 10.03
CA ASP A 2 -5.89 16.77 11.30
C ASP A 2 -5.78 15.23 11.23
N PRO A 3 -5.01 14.56 12.11
CA PRO A 3 -4.94 13.11 12.19
C PRO A 3 -6.27 12.44 12.58
N SER A 4 -7.32 13.20 12.94
CA SER A 4 -8.66 12.69 13.23
C SER A 4 -9.56 12.47 12.00
N LYS A 5 -9.08 12.75 10.78
CA LYS A 5 -9.93 12.70 9.58
C LYS A 5 -9.93 11.31 8.97
N ASP A 6 -11.10 10.70 8.84
CA ASP A 6 -11.28 9.48 8.06
C ASP A 6 -11.06 9.76 6.57
N TRP A 7 -10.21 8.98 5.92
CA TRP A 7 -9.87 9.09 4.51
C TRP A 7 -9.56 7.74 3.87
N VAL A 8 -9.66 7.71 2.54
CA VAL A 8 -9.42 6.51 1.74
C VAL A 8 -8.43 6.84 0.63
N LEU A 9 -7.47 5.96 0.41
CA LEU A 9 -6.63 5.94 -0.78
C LEU A 9 -7.13 4.86 -1.74
N ALA A 10 -7.30 5.18 -3.02
CA ALA A 10 -7.55 4.19 -4.05
C ALA A 10 -6.43 4.20 -5.11
N GLY A 11 -6.09 3.03 -5.64
CA GLY A 11 -5.08 2.91 -6.68
C GLY A 11 -4.92 1.47 -7.18
N VAL A 12 -4.17 1.32 -8.26
CA VAL A 12 -3.83 0.03 -8.86
C VAL A 12 -2.45 -0.41 -8.39
N ILE A 13 -2.31 -1.69 -8.03
CA ILE A 13 -1.02 -2.30 -7.72
C ILE A 13 -0.18 -2.37 -9.01
N VAL A 14 0.70 -1.41 -9.22
CA VAL A 14 1.57 -1.34 -10.40
C VAL A 14 2.89 -2.08 -10.20
N ARG A 15 3.28 -2.37 -8.94
CA ARG A 15 4.47 -3.17 -8.63
C ARG A 15 4.35 -3.78 -7.24
N LYS A 16 5.04 -4.91 -7.04
CA LYS A 16 5.17 -5.59 -5.75
C LYS A 16 6.64 -5.81 -5.41
N SER A 17 7.02 -5.60 -4.16
CA SER A 17 8.34 -6.02 -3.69
C SER A 17 8.38 -7.54 -3.44
N THR A 18 9.58 -8.09 -3.30
CA THR A 18 9.76 -9.38 -2.61
C THR A 18 9.31 -9.27 -1.16
N THR A 19 9.03 -10.41 -0.51
CA THR A 19 8.82 -10.48 0.94
C THR A 19 10.07 -9.99 1.66
N LYS A 20 9.90 -9.08 2.61
CA LYS A 20 10.94 -8.53 3.47
C LYS A 20 10.71 -8.94 4.91
N LYS A 21 11.72 -8.79 5.77
CA LYS A 21 11.62 -8.97 7.22
C LYS A 21 11.79 -7.63 7.93
N SER A 22 10.91 -7.33 8.88
CA SER A 22 11.04 -6.16 9.74
C SER A 22 12.17 -6.35 10.75
N GLN A 23 12.54 -5.30 11.47
CA GLN A 23 13.53 -5.39 12.56
C GLN A 23 13.13 -6.41 13.64
N LYS A 24 11.82 -6.68 13.79
CA LYS A 24 11.28 -7.68 14.72
C LYS A 24 11.14 -9.07 14.10
N GLY A 25 11.67 -9.29 12.89
CA GLY A 25 11.64 -10.57 12.18
C GLY A 25 10.34 -10.88 11.44
N ASN A 26 9.29 -10.05 11.59
CA ASN A 26 8.00 -10.28 10.95
C ASN A 26 8.07 -10.04 9.44
N GLN A 27 7.41 -10.89 8.67
CA GLN A 27 7.31 -10.72 7.23
C GLN A 27 6.39 -9.55 6.87
N PHE A 28 6.75 -8.85 5.80
CA PHE A 28 5.97 -7.77 5.22
C PHE A 28 6.28 -7.65 3.73
N MET A 29 5.45 -6.92 3.00
CA MET A 29 5.77 -6.53 1.63
C MET A 29 5.34 -5.10 1.33
N ILE A 30 5.77 -4.59 0.18
CA ILE A 30 5.42 -3.26 -0.28
C ILE A 30 4.70 -3.40 -1.62
N TRP A 31 3.50 -2.82 -1.71
CA TRP A 31 2.84 -2.52 -2.97
C TRP A 31 3.21 -1.10 -3.40
N THR A 32 3.54 -0.92 -4.68
CA THR A 32 3.56 0.41 -5.30
C THR A 32 2.19 0.60 -5.96
N LEU A 33 1.47 1.63 -5.54
CA LEU A 33 0.15 1.99 -6.04
C LEU A 33 0.24 3.22 -6.94
N SER A 34 -0.57 3.28 -7.99
CA SER A 34 -0.77 4.48 -8.81
C SER A 34 -2.25 4.65 -9.15
N ASP A 35 -2.71 5.88 -9.35
CA ASP A 35 -4.05 6.17 -9.89
C ASP A 35 -4.10 6.08 -11.42
N LEU A 36 -2.98 5.73 -12.06
CA LEU A 36 -2.81 5.54 -13.51
C LEU A 36 -3.00 6.82 -14.35
N LYS A 37 -2.92 8.01 -13.74
CA LYS A 37 -2.90 9.27 -14.50
C LYS A 37 -1.56 9.49 -15.20
N ASP A 38 -1.53 10.47 -16.09
CA ASP A 38 -0.41 10.74 -17.01
C ASP A 38 0.95 10.95 -16.33
N ASP A 39 0.97 11.47 -15.08
CA ASP A 39 2.21 11.68 -14.33
C ASP A 39 2.70 10.44 -13.58
N LEU A 40 1.94 9.34 -13.62
CA LEU A 40 2.21 8.03 -13.00
C LEU A 40 2.78 8.16 -11.59
N LYS A 41 2.24 9.11 -10.81
CA LYS A 41 2.62 9.26 -9.40
C LYS A 41 2.34 7.97 -8.64
N THR A 42 3.28 7.62 -7.77
CA THR A 42 3.23 6.38 -7.01
C THR A 42 3.19 6.63 -5.50
N VAL A 43 2.59 5.68 -4.79
CA VAL A 43 2.60 5.59 -3.33
C VAL A 43 3.10 4.21 -2.92
N SER A 44 4.00 4.16 -1.95
CA SER A 44 4.44 2.91 -1.34
C SER A 44 3.48 2.53 -0.20
N MET A 45 2.78 1.41 -0.34
CA MET A 45 1.92 0.82 0.69
C MET A 45 2.59 -0.39 1.32
N PHE A 46 2.93 -0.29 2.59
CA PHE A 46 3.52 -1.36 3.39
C PHE A 46 2.41 -2.22 4.01
N LEU A 47 2.43 -3.51 3.69
CA LEU A 47 1.50 -4.47 4.27
C LEU A 47 2.23 -5.23 5.36
N PHE A 48 1.75 -5.09 6.60
CA PHE A 48 2.27 -5.79 7.77
C PHE A 48 1.23 -6.76 8.33
N ARG A 49 1.67 -7.70 9.18
CA ARG A 49 0.80 -8.57 10.00
C ARG A 49 -0.32 -9.24 9.19
N LYS A 50 -1.59 -9.06 9.59
CA LYS A 50 -2.75 -9.68 8.97
C LYS A 50 -2.90 -9.25 7.51
N ALA A 51 -2.67 -7.98 7.21
CA ALA A 51 -2.67 -7.48 5.84
C ALA A 51 -1.63 -8.18 4.95
N TYR A 52 -0.41 -8.39 5.45
CA TYR A 52 0.59 -9.19 4.73
C TYR A 52 0.10 -10.63 4.53
N ASN A 53 -0.24 -11.32 5.62
CA ASN A 53 -0.57 -12.75 5.61
C ASN A 53 -1.70 -13.08 4.63
N GLU A 54 -2.71 -12.23 4.53
CA GLU A 54 -3.90 -12.46 3.70
C GLU A 54 -3.77 -11.91 2.28
N LEU A 55 -3.08 -10.78 2.10
CA LEU A 55 -3.13 -10.05 0.83
C LEU A 55 -1.84 -10.14 0.02
N TRP A 56 -0.73 -10.69 0.53
CA TRP A 56 0.55 -10.61 -0.20
C TRP A 56 0.54 -11.24 -1.60
N LYS A 57 -0.37 -12.18 -1.84
CA LYS A 57 -0.55 -12.85 -3.13
C LYS A 57 -1.44 -12.07 -4.11
N THR A 58 -2.06 -10.95 -3.71
CA THR A 58 -2.90 -10.12 -4.59
C THR A 58 -2.15 -9.78 -5.89
N PRO A 59 -2.71 -10.05 -7.07
CA PRO A 59 -2.02 -9.84 -8.34
C PRO A 59 -1.66 -8.36 -8.59
N GLN A 60 -0.56 -8.13 -9.31
CA GLN A 60 -0.32 -6.83 -9.94
C GLN A 60 -1.45 -6.54 -10.94
N GLY A 61 -1.81 -5.27 -11.10
CA GLY A 61 -2.97 -4.83 -11.88
C GLY A 61 -4.27 -4.82 -11.07
N THR A 62 -4.28 -5.29 -9.82
CA THR A 62 -5.48 -5.20 -8.98
C THR A 62 -5.72 -3.77 -8.51
N ALA A 63 -6.93 -3.25 -8.74
CA ALA A 63 -7.40 -2.01 -8.15
C ALA A 63 -7.86 -2.25 -6.71
N VAL A 64 -7.38 -1.41 -5.80
CA VAL A 64 -7.63 -1.52 -4.37
C VAL A 64 -8.01 -0.17 -3.76
N ALA A 65 -8.75 -0.20 -2.66
CA ALA A 65 -8.96 0.94 -1.78
C ALA A 65 -8.46 0.60 -0.37
N ILE A 66 -7.75 1.53 0.27
CA ILE A 66 -7.21 1.38 1.62
C ILE A 66 -7.81 2.46 2.51
N LEU A 67 -8.48 2.03 3.57
CA LEU A 67 -9.15 2.89 4.53
C LEU A 67 -8.20 3.26 5.66
N ASN A 68 -8.06 4.56 5.94
CA ASN A 68 -7.27 5.10 7.04
C ASN A 68 -5.88 4.44 7.21
N PRO A 69 -5.04 4.44 6.16
CA PRO A 69 -3.68 3.92 6.30
C PRO A 69 -2.84 4.84 7.17
N ASN A 70 -1.85 4.28 7.87
CA ASN A 70 -0.92 5.07 8.66
C ASN A 70 0.13 5.71 7.76
N VAL A 71 0.41 7.00 7.95
CA VAL A 71 1.49 7.71 7.27
C VAL A 71 2.83 7.33 7.91
N LEU A 72 3.81 6.98 7.07
CA LEU A 72 5.17 6.68 7.49
C LEU A 72 6.14 7.77 7.05
N ASP A 73 7.24 7.91 7.78
CA ASP A 73 8.34 8.77 7.37
C ASP A 73 8.90 8.32 6.02
N LYS A 74 8.92 9.25 5.08
CA LYS A 74 9.44 9.02 3.74
C LYS A 74 10.97 9.12 3.77
N SER A 75 11.66 8.12 3.22
CA SER A 75 13.11 8.24 2.96
C SER A 75 13.39 9.38 1.99
N GLN A 76 14.44 10.16 2.23
CA GLN A 76 14.85 11.28 1.36
C GLN A 76 15.06 10.84 -0.10
N ASN A 77 15.42 9.57 -0.32
CA ASN A 77 15.67 9.01 -1.65
C ASN A 77 14.43 8.38 -2.30
N SER A 78 13.26 8.45 -1.66
CA SER A 78 12.03 7.88 -2.23
C SER A 78 11.45 8.79 -3.31
N VAL A 79 11.18 8.21 -4.48
CA VAL A 79 10.46 8.87 -5.58
C VAL A 79 8.95 8.86 -5.39
N ASP A 80 8.43 8.00 -4.51
CA ASP A 80 6.99 7.89 -4.24
C ASP A 80 6.47 9.16 -3.53
N GLN A 81 5.25 9.57 -3.83
CA GLN A 81 4.62 10.75 -3.20
C GLN A 81 4.44 10.57 -1.69
N ALA A 82 4.17 9.34 -1.25
CA ALA A 82 3.99 9.01 0.16
C ALA A 82 4.43 7.57 0.46
N CYS A 83 4.76 7.33 1.73
CA CYS A 83 4.92 6.00 2.30
C CYS A 83 3.81 5.79 3.32
N LEU A 84 3.01 4.75 3.13
CA LEU A 84 1.85 4.42 3.96
C LEU A 84 1.93 2.99 4.46
N SER A 85 1.15 2.64 5.47
CA SER A 85 1.05 1.27 5.94
C SER A 85 -0.33 0.86 6.40
N VAL A 86 -0.57 -0.45 6.33
CA VAL A 86 -1.78 -1.11 6.84
C VAL A 86 -1.39 -2.43 7.51
N GLU A 87 -1.95 -2.68 8.70
CA GLU A 87 -1.71 -3.93 9.46
C GLU A 87 -2.90 -4.91 9.39
N ASN A 88 -4.13 -4.40 9.26
CA ASN A 88 -5.35 -5.22 9.19
C ASN A 88 -5.90 -5.22 7.76
N SER A 89 -6.08 -6.40 7.19
CA SER A 89 -6.68 -6.61 5.86
C SER A 89 -8.11 -6.09 5.75
N ASP A 90 -8.85 -5.99 6.85
CA ASP A 90 -10.23 -5.44 6.86
C ASP A 90 -10.28 -3.97 6.42
N ARG A 91 -9.12 -3.28 6.43
CA ARG A 91 -8.96 -1.92 5.91
C ARG A 91 -8.57 -1.86 4.43
N VAL A 92 -8.56 -3.00 3.73
CA VAL A 92 -8.21 -3.09 2.31
C VAL A 92 -9.37 -3.72 1.55
N MET A 93 -9.93 -2.97 0.60
CA MET A 93 -10.96 -3.44 -0.31
C MET A 93 -10.34 -3.77 -1.66
N ILE A 94 -10.51 -5.01 -2.13
CA ILE A 94 -10.19 -5.41 -3.50
C ILE A 94 -11.36 -5.00 -4.39
N LEU A 95 -11.12 -4.13 -5.37
CA LEU A 95 -12.18 -3.56 -6.22
C LEU A 95 -12.40 -4.40 -7.49
N CYS A 96 -11.35 -4.52 -8.30
CA CYS A 96 -11.37 -5.23 -9.57
C CYS A 96 -9.95 -5.49 -10.05
N GLN A 97 -9.82 -6.21 -11.17
CA GLN A 97 -8.58 -6.29 -11.93
C GLN A 97 -8.62 -5.22 -13.03
N SER A 98 -7.58 -4.37 -13.09
CA SER A 98 -7.39 -3.43 -14.19
C SER A 98 -7.16 -4.19 -15.48
N LYS A 99 -7.82 -3.74 -16.56
CA LYS A 99 -7.59 -4.23 -17.92
C LYS A 99 -6.26 -3.72 -18.46
#